data_AF-A0A8X6XI59-F1
#
_entry.id   AF-A0A8X6XI59-F1
#
_cell.length_a   1.000
_cell.length_b   1.000
_cell.length_c   1.000
_cell.angle_alpha   90.00
_cell.angle_beta   90.00
_cell.angle_gamma   90.00
#
_symmetry.space_group_name_H-M   'P 1'
#
loop_
_entity.id
_entity.type
_entity.pdbx_description
1 polymer ?
#
loop_
_entity_poly.entity_id
_entity_poly.type
_entity_poly.pdbx_seq_one_letter_code
_entity_poly.pdbx_strand_id
1 'polypeptide(L)'
;MYNAIWGTYYHYCSTDEKPQHEMHPGGEGSWCSRQQALATYTLSSYTHDYPTLPADIAEATYPIFEDLGRVKYLERCVGRFTQNNNESYNQLIWKITPKIVSCGS
;
A
#
# COMPACT_ATOMS: atom_id res chain seq x y z
N MET A 1 -4.88 -7.40 3.46
CA MET A 1 -3.95 -7.09 2.35
C MET A 1 -4.70 -6.85 1.05
N TYR A 2 -5.68 -7.70 0.68
CA TYR A 2 -6.57 -7.47 -0.46
C TYR A 2 -7.16 -6.05 -0.50
N ASN A 3 -7.86 -5.65 0.56
CA ASN A 3 -8.46 -4.30 0.67
C ASN A 3 -7.41 -3.18 0.61
N ALA A 4 -6.17 -3.42 1.04
CA ALA A 4 -5.12 -2.41 0.95
C ALA A 4 -4.67 -2.21 -0.50
N ILE A 5 -4.52 -3.31 -1.25
CA ILE A 5 -4.13 -3.29 -2.67
C ILE A 5 -5.23 -2.61 -3.50
N TRP A 6 -6.46 -3.10 -3.40
CA TRP A 6 -7.58 -2.53 -4.16
C TRP A 6 -7.96 -1.14 -3.66
N GLY A 7 -7.84 -0.88 -2.36
CA GLY A 7 -8.02 0.46 -1.80
C GLY A 7 -7.11 1.48 -2.46
N THR A 8 -5.84 1.15 -2.74
CA THR A 8 -4.97 2.05 -3.50
C THR A 8 -5.49 2.33 -4.91
N TYR A 9 -5.89 1.30 -5.66
CA TYR A 9 -6.44 1.49 -7.02
C TYR A 9 -7.67 2.39 -7.01
N TYR A 10 -8.65 2.07 -6.17
CA TYR A 10 -9.90 2.80 -6.10
C TYR A 10 -9.74 4.21 -5.53
N HIS A 11 -8.79 4.42 -4.61
CA HIS A 11 -8.43 5.76 -4.13
C HIS A 11 -8.01 6.66 -5.29
N TYR A 12 -7.09 6.21 -6.16
CA TYR A 12 -6.63 7.02 -7.28
C TYR A 12 -7.66 7.15 -8.42
N CYS A 13 -8.60 6.22 -8.54
CA CYS A 13 -9.72 6.30 -9.48
C CYS A 13 -10.93 7.08 -8.92
N SER A 14 -10.86 7.53 -7.66
CA SER A 14 -11.94 8.23 -6.99
C SER A 14 -12.06 9.69 -7.46
N THR A 15 -13.29 10.20 -7.50
CA THR A 15 -13.60 11.61 -7.71
C THR A 15 -14.57 12.11 -6.64
N ASP A 16 -14.80 13.42 -6.58
CA ASP A 16 -15.81 14.00 -5.67
C ASP A 16 -17.23 13.52 -6.03
N GLU A 17 -17.54 13.34 -7.32
CA GLU A 17 -18.82 12.83 -7.81
C GLU A 17 -18.96 11.31 -7.67
N LYS A 18 -17.85 10.58 -7.76
CA LYS A 18 -17.78 9.12 -7.68
C LYS A 18 -16.73 8.69 -6.65
N PRO A 19 -17.02 8.85 -5.36
CA PRO A 19 -16.09 8.49 -4.32
C PRO A 19 -15.95 6.98 -4.16
N GLN A 20 -14.73 6.46 -4.07
CA GLN A 20 -14.45 5.02 -3.96
C GLN A 20 -13.47 4.72 -2.81
N HIS A 21 -13.89 5.02 -1.58
CA HIS A 21 -13.04 4.95 -0.38
C HIS A 21 -13.45 3.85 0.61
N GLU A 22 -14.33 2.93 0.22
CA GLU A 22 -14.90 1.91 1.12
C GLU A 22 -13.86 0.91 1.63
N MET A 23 -12.74 0.75 0.93
CA MET A 23 -11.69 -0.22 1.29
C MET A 23 -10.69 0.31 2.31
N HIS A 24 -10.77 1.59 2.67
CA HIS A 24 -9.95 2.18 3.72
C HIS A 24 -10.58 1.99 5.11
N PRO A 25 -9.77 1.91 6.18
CA PRO A 25 -10.30 1.95 7.54
C PRO A 25 -11.14 3.22 7.75
N GLY A 26 -12.28 3.09 8.42
CA GLY A 26 -13.06 4.25 8.85
C GLY A 26 -12.49 4.90 10.11
N GLY A 27 -13.03 6.07 10.47
CA GLY A 27 -12.74 6.75 11.73
C GLY A 27 -11.72 7.89 11.61
N GLU A 28 -11.64 8.70 12.67
CA GLU A 28 -10.77 9.89 12.73
C GLU A 28 -9.28 9.56 12.61
N GLY A 29 -8.87 8.38 13.07
CA GLY A 29 -7.51 7.87 12.93
C GLY A 29 -7.22 7.17 11.60
N SER A 30 -8.16 7.19 10.65
CA SER A 30 -7.91 6.67 9.30
C SER A 30 -6.78 7.44 8.64
N TRP A 31 -6.00 6.81 7.78
CA TRP A 31 -5.05 7.54 6.92
C TRP A 31 -5.73 8.14 5.68
N CYS A 32 -6.96 7.71 5.36
CA CYS A 32 -7.73 8.22 4.24
C CYS A 32 -8.46 9.51 4.67
N SER A 33 -8.09 10.65 4.06
CA SER A 33 -8.66 11.97 4.36
C SER A 33 -10.17 12.02 4.19
N ARG A 34 -10.74 11.30 3.21
CA ARG A 34 -12.19 11.20 3.06
C ARG A 34 -12.85 10.46 4.22
N GLN A 35 -12.26 9.36 4.68
CA GLN A 35 -12.77 8.59 5.82
C GLN A 35 -12.66 9.39 7.12
N GLN A 36 -11.60 10.19 7.28
CA GLN A 36 -11.48 11.16 8.37
C GLN A 36 -12.63 12.18 8.29
N ALA A 37 -12.84 12.81 7.14
CA ALA A 37 -13.89 13.81 6.94
C ALA A 37 -15.29 13.26 7.19
N LEU A 38 -15.53 11.99 6.82
CA LEU A 38 -16.77 11.28 7.16
C LEU A 38 -16.92 11.10 8.67
N ALA A 39 -15.85 10.73 9.38
CA ALA A 39 -15.87 10.52 10.83
C ALA A 39 -15.99 11.83 11.63
N THR A 40 -15.41 12.93 11.15
CA THR A 40 -15.44 14.25 11.79
C THR A 40 -16.61 15.13 11.33
N TYR A 41 -17.54 14.59 10.54
CA TYR A 41 -18.69 15.33 9.99
C TYR A 41 -18.32 16.54 9.12
N THR A 42 -17.16 16.52 8.46
CA THR A 42 -16.66 17.58 7.55
C THR A 42 -16.69 17.18 6.08
N LEU A 43 -17.42 16.11 5.74
CA LEU A 43 -17.53 15.59 4.37
C LEU A 43 -18.05 16.62 3.36
N SER A 44 -18.90 17.57 3.79
CA SER A 44 -19.43 18.63 2.91
C SER A 44 -18.37 19.60 2.40
N SER A 45 -17.24 19.72 3.10
CA SER A 45 -16.10 20.56 2.70
C SER A 45 -14.93 19.75 2.14
N TYR A 46 -15.09 18.42 2.03
CA TYR A 46 -14.06 17.56 1.48
C TYR A 46 -14.03 17.67 -0.05
N THR A 47 -12.83 17.80 -0.59
CA THR A 47 -12.56 17.69 -2.03
C THR A 47 -11.28 16.88 -2.20
N HIS A 48 -11.17 16.11 -3.29
CA HIS A 48 -9.91 15.45 -3.61
C HIS A 48 -8.81 16.48 -3.88
N ASP A 49 -7.64 16.27 -3.29
CA ASP A 49 -6.46 17.16 -3.40
C ASP A 49 -5.48 16.70 -4.49
N TYR A 50 -5.77 15.60 -5.18
CA TYR A 50 -4.99 15.05 -6.28
C TYR A 50 -5.84 14.87 -7.54
N PRO A 51 -5.24 14.95 -8.74
CA PRO A 51 -5.94 14.62 -9.98
C PRO A 51 -6.23 13.12 -10.02
N THR A 52 -7.45 12.77 -10.41
CA THR A 52 -7.85 11.38 -10.65
C THR A 52 -6.99 10.75 -11.74
N LEU A 53 -6.69 9.47 -11.58
CA LEU A 53 -5.96 8.68 -12.56
C LEU A 53 -6.70 8.71 -13.92
N PRO A 54 -6.02 9.02 -15.04
CA PRO A 54 -6.61 8.94 -16.36
C PRO A 54 -7.17 7.54 -16.66
N ALA A 55 -8.29 7.49 -17.39
CA ALA A 55 -9.02 6.24 -17.62
C ALA A 55 -8.19 5.18 -18.34
N ASP A 56 -7.37 5.57 -19.31
CA ASP A 56 -6.45 4.70 -20.04
C ASP A 56 -5.37 4.10 -19.13
N ILE A 57 -4.82 4.88 -18.22
CA ILE A 57 -3.85 4.41 -17.22
C ILE A 57 -4.53 3.51 -16.19
N ALA A 58 -5.73 3.86 -15.74
CA ALA A 58 -6.52 3.04 -14.82
C ALA A 58 -6.86 1.68 -15.44
N GLU A 59 -7.23 1.63 -16.71
CA GLU A 59 -7.51 0.40 -17.45
C GLU A 59 -6.23 -0.43 -17.64
N ALA A 60 -5.14 0.20 -18.06
CA ALA A 60 -3.85 -0.48 -18.27
C ALA A 60 -3.27 -1.08 -16.97
N THR A 61 -3.52 -0.44 -15.82
CA THR A 61 -3.01 -0.89 -14.52
C THR A 61 -3.95 -1.84 -13.78
N TYR A 62 -5.24 -1.89 -14.14
CA TYR A 62 -6.21 -2.82 -13.55
C TYR A 62 -5.73 -4.29 -13.47
N PRO A 63 -5.24 -4.92 -14.56
CA PRO A 63 -4.78 -6.31 -14.48
C PRO A 63 -3.60 -6.52 -13.52
N ILE A 64 -2.78 -5.48 -13.29
CA ILE A 64 -1.69 -5.53 -12.29
C ILE A 64 -2.29 -5.62 -10.89
N PHE A 65 -3.29 -4.80 -10.57
CA PHE A 65 -3.98 -4.87 -9.28
C PHE A 65 -4.77 -6.18 -9.11
N GLU A 66 -5.35 -6.71 -10.18
CA GLU A 66 -5.98 -8.04 -10.16
C GLU A 66 -4.97 -9.12 -9.82
N ASP A 67 -3.81 -9.14 -10.51
CA ASP A 67 -2.74 -10.10 -10.24
C ASP A 67 -2.21 -9.96 -8.81
N LEU A 68 -1.94 -8.74 -8.35
CA LEU A 68 -1.49 -8.47 -6.97
C LEU A 68 -2.53 -8.89 -5.93
N GLY A 69 -3.83 -8.70 -6.23
CA GLY A 69 -4.94 -9.06 -5.36
C GLY A 69 -5.22 -10.57 -5.26
N ARG A 70 -4.55 -11.42 -6.04
CA ARG A 70 -4.80 -12.87 -6.02
C ARG A 70 -4.46 -13.48 -4.67
N VAL A 71 -5.46 -14.12 -4.04
CA VAL A 71 -5.35 -14.75 -2.72
C VAL A 71 -4.13 -15.66 -2.59
N LYS A 72 -3.85 -16.49 -3.61
CA LYS A 72 -2.69 -17.40 -3.65
C LYS A 72 -1.33 -16.71 -3.45
N TYR A 73 -1.21 -15.44 -3.87
CA TYR A 73 -0.01 -14.64 -3.63
C TYR A 73 -0.06 -13.96 -2.27
N LEU A 74 -1.24 -13.47 -1.88
CA LEU A 74 -1.43 -12.79 -0.60
C LEU A 74 -1.18 -13.70 0.60
N GLU A 75 -1.57 -14.98 0.52
CA GLU A 75 -1.31 -16.00 1.55
C GLU A 75 0.17 -16.13 1.89
N ARG A 76 1.04 -15.97 0.88
CA ARG A 76 2.50 -16.02 1.07
C ARG A 76 3.02 -14.85 1.91
N CYS A 77 2.35 -13.70 1.92
CA CYS A 77 2.79 -12.55 2.72
C CYS A 77 2.19 -12.52 4.13
N VAL A 78 1.20 -13.37 4.46
CA VAL A 78 0.58 -13.42 5.80
C VAL A 78 1.61 -13.73 6.89
N GLY A 79 2.56 -14.62 6.60
CA GLY A 79 3.61 -15.00 7.54
C GLY A 79 4.72 -13.96 7.76
N ARG A 80 4.68 -12.82 7.04
CA ARG A 80 5.76 -11.80 7.04
C ARG A 80 7.16 -12.38 6.79
N PHE A 81 7.24 -13.53 6.13
CA PHE A 81 8.50 -14.08 5.67
C PHE A 81 9.05 -13.11 4.63
N THR A 82 10.15 -12.44 4.97
CA THR A 82 10.78 -11.46 4.08
C THR A 82 11.14 -12.12 2.76
N GLN A 83 10.88 -11.44 1.64
CA GLN A 83 11.27 -11.90 0.31
C GLN A 83 12.77 -12.18 0.16
N ASN A 84 13.59 -11.71 1.10
CA ASN A 84 15.03 -11.87 1.08
C ASN A 84 15.58 -12.39 2.41
N ASN A 85 15.42 -13.69 2.68
CA ASN A 85 16.12 -14.34 3.79
C ASN A 85 17.63 -14.08 3.73
N ASN A 86 18.21 -13.95 2.54
CA ASN A 86 19.64 -13.66 2.38
C ASN A 86 20.01 -12.27 2.92
N GLU A 87 19.13 -11.27 2.89
CA GLU A 87 19.40 -9.94 3.45
C GLU A 87 19.41 -9.97 4.97
N SER A 88 18.43 -10.63 5.58
CA SER A 88 18.41 -10.83 7.03
C SER A 88 19.63 -11.63 7.52
N TYR A 89 20.05 -12.64 6.76
CA TYR A 89 21.22 -13.45 7.05
C TYR A 89 22.53 -12.68 6.83
N ASN A 90 22.66 -11.95 5.72
CA ASN A 90 23.82 -11.12 5.42
C ASN A 90 23.99 -9.99 6.44
N GLN A 91 22.89 -9.43 6.97
CA GLN A 91 22.95 -8.46 8.07
C GLN A 91 23.57 -9.07 9.33
N LEU A 92 23.26 -10.33 9.67
CA LEU A 92 23.90 -11.02 10.80
C LEU A 92 25.39 -11.26 10.53
N ILE A 93 25.76 -11.68 9.32
CA ILE A 93 27.17 -11.83 8.92
C ILE A 93 27.90 -10.50 9.03
N TRP A 94 27.36 -9.41 8.50
CA TRP A 94 28.03 -8.11 8.52
C TRP A 94 28.12 -7.48 9.91
N LYS A 95 27.27 -7.88 10.86
CA LYS A 95 27.45 -7.54 12.28
C LYS A 95 28.64 -8.26 12.92
N ILE A 96 28.92 -9.49 12.49
CA ILE A 96 30.03 -10.31 13.02
C ILE A 96 31.35 -9.94 12.31
N THR A 97 31.29 -9.79 10.99
CA THR A 97 32.42 -9.45 10.13
C THR A 97 32.06 -8.22 9.28
N PRO A 98 32.28 -7.01 9.81
CA PRO A 98 31.98 -5.79 9.08
C PRO A 98 32.82 -5.71 7.81
N LYS A 99 32.19 -5.32 6.70
CA LYS A 99 32.84 -5.17 5.38
C LYS A 99 34.03 -4.19 5.38
N ILE A 100 34.14 -3.37 6.41
CA ILE A 100 35.12 -2.28 6.55
C ILE A 100 36.39 -2.72 7.28
N VAL A 101 36.46 -3.96 7.78
CA VAL A 101 37.64 -4.46 8.51
C VAL A 101 38.22 -5.65 7.75
N SER A 102 39.43 -5.50 7.21
CA SER A 102 40.19 -6.61 6.65
C SER A 102 40.54 -7.60 7.77
N CYS A 103 40.16 -8.86 7.61
CA CYS A 103 40.53 -9.91 8.55
C CYS A 103 42.00 -10.29 8.31
N GLY A 104 42.88 -9.93 9.24
CA GLY A 104 44.32 -10.22 9.18
C GLY A 104 45.15 -9.03 9.66
N SER A 105 45.44 -8.98 10.96
CA SER A 105 46.49 -8.19 11.59
C SER A 105 47.23 -9.09 12.56
#